data_AF-A0A4Q3CE55-F1
#
_entry.id   AF-A0A4Q3CE55-F1
#
_cell.length_a   1.000
_cell.length_b   1.000
_cell.length_c   1.000
_cell.angle_alpha   90.00
_cell.angle_beta   90.00
_cell.angle_gamma   90.00
#
_symmetry.space_group_name_H-M   'P 1'
#
loop_
_entity.id
_entity.type
_entity.pdbx_description
1 polymer ?
#
loop_
_entity_poly.entity_id
_entity_poly.type
_entity_poly.pdbx_seq_one_letter_code
_entity_poly.pdbx_strand_id
1 'polypeptide(L)'
;LVRLHQIVAIAGVEQQEVALLHLDILCLHHILQHLVNLVEPFGRGRTLVTNEMLQNVMKAQNVTVQKGDFLLLYTGYGDYLMQSNKSPDEEMMAHKVGSCLEGNDEPLLNWISESGIVAIVSDASAVEQFDTSFQVKSDRGLMPLHDHCLFRRGIHLGEMFYLTDLAEHLWTVKRSAHLFTGPALRLTGAAGSPATAVATV
;
A
#
# COMPACT_ATOMS: atom_id res chain seq x y z
N LEU A 1 -21.23 2.58 1.57
CA LEU A 1 -20.24 2.37 2.65
C LEU A 1 -19.61 1.01 2.42
N VAL A 2 -18.32 0.96 2.07
CA VAL A 2 -17.55 -0.29 1.97
C VAL A 2 -16.63 -0.35 3.19
N ARG A 3 -16.74 -1.41 3.99
CA ARG A 3 -15.85 -1.62 5.14
C ARG A 3 -14.55 -2.25 4.65
N LEU A 4 -13.42 -1.60 4.92
CA LEU A 4 -12.10 -2.16 4.66
C LEU A 4 -11.66 -2.87 5.93
N HIS A 5 -11.43 -4.17 5.83
CA HIS A 5 -10.88 -4.93 6.95
C HIS A 5 -9.36 -4.92 6.81
N GLN A 6 -8.61 -4.60 7.86
CA GLN A 6 -7.20 -4.95 7.86
C GLN A 6 -7.11 -6.46 8.07
N ILE A 7 -6.47 -7.18 7.16
CA ILE A 7 -6.29 -8.62 7.31
C ILE A 7 -5.22 -8.81 8.39
N VAL A 8 -5.61 -9.09 9.63
CA VAL A 8 -4.64 -9.51 10.65
C VAL A 8 -4.36 -11.00 10.43
N ALA A 9 -3.33 -11.31 9.66
CA ALA A 9 -2.80 -12.66 9.58
C ALA A 9 -2.09 -12.99 10.89
N ILE A 10 -2.75 -13.70 11.80
CA ILE A 10 -2.09 -14.32 12.96
C ILE A 10 -1.41 -15.60 12.45
N ALA A 11 -0.29 -15.45 11.75
CA ALA A 11 0.66 -16.53 11.54
C ALA A 11 1.82 -16.29 12.50
N GLY A 12 2.10 -17.26 13.37
CA GLY A 12 3.19 -17.19 14.34
C GLY A 12 4.53 -17.16 13.63
N VAL A 13 5.01 -15.96 13.29
CA VAL A 13 6.36 -15.71 12.82
C VAL A 13 6.89 -14.51 13.60
N GLU A 14 7.89 -14.75 14.43
CA GLU A 14 8.74 -13.71 15.00
C GLU A 14 9.44 -12.99 13.84
N GLN A 15 8.99 -11.78 13.48
CA GLN A 15 9.80 -10.86 12.71
C GLN A 15 9.93 -9.53 13.44
N GLN A 16 11.21 -9.18 13.64
CA GLN A 16 11.73 -8.12 14.47
C GLN A 16 11.38 -6.72 13.95
N GLU A 17 11.31 -5.81 14.93
CA GLU A 17 11.41 -4.36 14.88
C GLU A 17 12.14 -3.81 13.65
N VAL A 18 11.53 -2.82 12.96
CA VAL A 18 12.04 -1.45 12.74
C VAL A 18 10.99 -0.69 11.91
N ALA A 19 10.43 0.40 12.45
CA ALA A 19 10.11 1.65 11.73
C ALA A 19 9.46 2.68 12.67
N LEU A 20 10.16 3.76 13.01
CA LEU A 20 9.61 4.89 13.78
C LEU A 20 8.72 5.79 12.88
N LEU A 21 7.52 6.16 13.34
CA LEU A 21 7.03 7.55 13.56
C LEU A 21 5.49 7.65 13.55
N HIS A 22 4.95 8.12 14.69
CA HIS A 22 3.67 8.80 14.97
C HIS A 22 2.51 8.69 13.94
N LEU A 23 1.54 7.81 14.25
CA LEU A 23 0.15 8.02 13.84
C LEU A 23 -0.55 8.99 14.81
N ASP A 24 -0.31 10.29 14.66
CA ASP A 24 -1.18 11.31 15.24
C ASP A 24 -1.89 12.08 14.11
N ILE A 25 -3.19 11.81 13.97
CA ILE A 25 -4.22 12.64 13.32
C ILE A 25 -4.14 12.73 11.79
N LEU A 26 -4.64 11.69 11.11
CA LEU A 26 -5.21 11.81 9.75
C LEU A 26 -6.73 11.93 9.84
N CYS A 27 -7.21 13.06 10.40
CA CYS A 27 -8.64 13.29 10.56
C CYS A 27 -9.14 14.63 9.99
N LEU A 28 -8.31 15.46 9.35
CA LEU A 28 -8.71 16.84 9.09
C LEU A 28 -8.36 17.34 7.67
N HIS A 29 -9.44 17.69 6.96
CA HIS A 29 -9.57 18.52 5.75
C HIS A 29 -9.59 17.81 4.38
N HIS A 30 -10.80 17.48 3.90
CA HIS A 30 -11.16 17.32 2.48
C HIS A 30 -10.16 16.59 1.57
N ILE A 31 -9.74 15.39 1.96
CA ILE A 31 -8.84 14.57 1.14
C ILE A 31 -9.71 13.61 0.31
N LEU A 32 -9.66 13.71 -1.02
CA LEU A 32 -10.12 12.64 -1.91
C LEU A 32 -8.98 11.61 -2.00
N GLN A 33 -9.28 10.32 -1.94
CA GLN A 33 -8.28 9.27 -2.12
C GLN A 33 -8.52 8.54 -3.42
N HIS A 34 -7.43 8.04 -4.01
CA HIS A 34 -7.48 7.37 -5.29
C HIS A 34 -7.01 5.93 -5.15
N LEU A 35 -7.83 4.99 -5.60
CA LEU A 35 -7.42 3.60 -5.77
C LEU A 35 -6.93 3.38 -7.19
N VAL A 36 -5.74 2.79 -7.31
CA VAL A 36 -5.14 2.27 -8.53
C VAL A 36 -5.24 0.75 -8.51
N ASN A 37 -5.90 0.18 -9.53
CA ASN A 37 -6.06 -1.26 -9.67
C ASN A 37 -4.88 -1.85 -10.45
N LEU A 38 -3.89 -2.40 -9.76
CA LEU A 38 -2.72 -3.01 -10.39
C LEU A 38 -2.99 -4.44 -10.89
N VAL A 39 -4.07 -5.07 -10.43
CA VAL A 39 -4.48 -6.41 -10.88
C VAL A 39 -4.94 -6.40 -12.34
N GLU A 40 -5.56 -5.32 -12.80
CA GLU A 40 -6.05 -5.25 -14.18
C GLU A 40 -4.94 -5.35 -15.25
N PRO A 41 -3.84 -4.56 -15.18
CA PRO A 41 -2.77 -4.63 -16.15
C PRO A 41 -1.75 -5.76 -15.88
N PHE A 42 -1.55 -6.16 -14.62
CA PHE A 42 -0.45 -7.08 -14.24
C PHE A 42 -0.93 -8.45 -13.75
N GLY A 43 -2.23 -8.63 -13.55
CA GLY A 43 -2.77 -9.81 -12.88
C GLY A 43 -2.43 -9.85 -11.38
N ARG A 44 -2.65 -11.01 -10.75
CA ARG A 44 -2.42 -11.22 -9.31
C ARG A 44 -1.02 -11.73 -8.97
N GLY A 45 -0.18 -11.91 -9.99
CA GLY A 45 1.19 -12.38 -9.81
C GLY A 45 2.12 -11.28 -9.29
N ARG A 46 3.34 -11.66 -8.89
CA ARG A 46 4.37 -10.70 -8.52
C ARG A 46 4.81 -9.88 -9.72
N THR A 47 4.70 -8.56 -9.57
CA THR A 47 5.25 -7.57 -10.49
C THR A 47 5.93 -6.47 -9.69
N LEU A 48 7.16 -6.12 -10.05
CA LEU A 48 7.88 -4.97 -9.50
C LEU A 48 7.49 -3.73 -10.31
N VAL A 49 6.68 -2.86 -9.72
CA VAL A 49 6.06 -1.73 -10.40
C VAL A 49 7.00 -0.53 -10.33
N THR A 50 7.58 -0.18 -11.48
CA THR A 50 8.36 1.06 -11.66
C THR A 50 7.45 2.28 -11.80
N ASN A 51 8.03 3.47 -11.80
CA ASN A 51 7.37 4.74 -12.07
C ASN A 51 6.67 4.73 -13.41
N GLU A 52 7.37 4.33 -14.48
CA GLU A 52 6.79 4.28 -15.82
C GLU A 52 5.52 3.41 -15.84
N MET A 53 5.59 2.24 -15.23
CA MET A 53 4.45 1.33 -15.09
C MET A 53 3.32 1.99 -14.30
N LEU A 54 3.60 2.56 -13.14
CA LEU A 54 2.60 3.23 -12.30
C LEU A 54 1.93 4.39 -13.03
N GLN A 55 2.69 5.26 -13.70
CA GLN A 55 2.16 6.39 -14.47
C GLN A 55 1.27 5.92 -15.62
N ASN A 56 1.67 4.85 -16.33
CA ASN A 56 0.87 4.27 -17.40
C ASN A 56 -0.47 3.72 -16.89
N VAL A 57 -0.47 3.04 -15.75
CA VAL A 57 -1.70 2.51 -15.13
C VAL A 57 -2.59 3.66 -14.63
N MET A 58 -2.02 4.63 -13.93
CA MET A 58 -2.77 5.81 -13.47
C MET A 58 -3.42 6.56 -14.63
N LYS A 59 -2.69 6.73 -15.74
CA LYS A 59 -3.22 7.34 -16.97
C LYS A 59 -4.35 6.50 -17.58
N ALA A 60 -4.18 5.18 -17.70
CA ALA A 60 -5.20 4.30 -18.25
C ALA A 60 -6.49 4.28 -17.41
N GLN A 61 -6.35 4.43 -16.09
CA GLN A 61 -7.46 4.43 -15.13
C GLN A 61 -7.99 5.83 -14.81
N ASN A 62 -7.52 6.86 -15.52
CA ASN A 62 -7.88 8.27 -15.30
C ASN A 62 -7.74 8.69 -13.82
N VAL A 63 -6.61 8.30 -13.20
CA VAL A 63 -6.24 8.65 -11.83
C VAL A 63 -5.31 9.85 -11.86
N THR A 64 -5.61 10.85 -11.05
CA THR A 64 -4.74 12.02 -10.84
C THR A 64 -4.77 12.35 -9.36
N VAL A 65 -3.63 12.16 -8.69
CA VAL A 65 -3.48 12.51 -7.27
C VAL A 65 -3.25 14.00 -7.10
N GLN A 66 -3.70 14.52 -5.97
CA GLN A 66 -3.50 15.89 -5.52
C GLN A 66 -2.72 15.91 -4.20
N LYS A 67 -2.20 17.09 -3.87
CA LYS A 67 -1.53 17.29 -2.59
C LYS A 67 -2.48 17.00 -1.43
N GLY A 68 -2.06 16.13 -0.53
CA GLY A 68 -2.86 15.66 0.60
C GLY A 68 -3.44 14.27 0.39
N ASP A 69 -3.45 13.74 -0.84
CA ASP A 69 -4.13 12.48 -1.15
C ASP A 69 -3.45 11.26 -0.55
N PHE A 70 -4.24 10.21 -0.38
CA PHE A 70 -3.71 8.85 -0.19
C PHE A 70 -3.79 8.14 -1.53
N LEU A 71 -2.70 7.45 -1.87
CA LEU A 71 -2.65 6.54 -2.99
C LEU A 71 -2.91 5.11 -2.50
N LEU A 72 -4.04 4.53 -2.87
CA LEU A 72 -4.36 3.14 -2.59
C LEU A 72 -3.95 2.27 -3.78
N LEU A 73 -3.25 1.17 -3.52
CA LEU A 73 -2.76 0.21 -4.51
C LEU A 73 -3.44 -1.12 -4.27
N TYR A 74 -4.28 -1.55 -5.20
CA TYR A 74 -4.88 -2.88 -5.17
C TYR A 74 -4.04 -3.85 -6.02
N THR A 75 -3.45 -4.83 -5.35
CA THR A 75 -2.44 -5.75 -5.87
C THR A 75 -2.94 -7.18 -6.02
N GLY A 76 -4.05 -7.53 -5.37
CA GLY A 76 -4.63 -8.88 -5.36
C GLY A 76 -4.02 -9.79 -4.29
N TYR A 77 -3.17 -9.27 -3.42
CA TYR A 77 -2.60 -10.02 -2.29
C TYR A 77 -3.66 -10.38 -1.26
N GLY A 78 -4.55 -9.43 -0.94
CA GLY A 78 -5.65 -9.67 -0.01
C GLY A 78 -6.61 -10.75 -0.51
N ASP A 79 -6.87 -10.80 -1.82
CA ASP A 79 -7.69 -11.85 -2.45
C ASP A 79 -7.12 -13.23 -2.19
N TYR A 80 -5.83 -13.42 -2.46
CA TYR A 80 -5.15 -14.70 -2.31
C TYR A 80 -5.19 -15.17 -0.85
N LEU A 81 -4.91 -14.27 0.08
CA LEU A 81 -5.00 -14.53 1.52
C LEU A 81 -6.38 -15.05 1.92
N MET A 82 -7.44 -14.40 1.46
CA MET A 82 -8.82 -14.78 1.78
C MET A 82 -9.21 -16.10 1.11
N GLN A 83 -8.80 -16.32 -0.13
CA GLN A 83 -9.07 -17.55 -0.89
C GLN A 83 -8.32 -18.76 -0.34
N SER A 84 -7.17 -18.55 0.32
CA SER A 84 -6.36 -19.62 0.91
C SER A 84 -7.00 -20.28 2.14
N ASN A 85 -8.14 -19.79 2.61
CA ASN A 85 -8.95 -20.38 3.69
C ASN A 85 -8.13 -20.81 4.93
N LYS A 86 -7.34 -19.88 5.48
CA LYS A 86 -6.44 -20.07 6.64
C LYS A 86 -5.26 -21.01 6.41
N SER A 87 -4.94 -21.34 5.17
CA SER A 87 -3.75 -22.14 4.81
C SER A 87 -3.01 -21.53 3.61
N PRO A 88 -2.56 -20.26 3.70
CA PRO A 88 -1.77 -19.65 2.63
C PRO A 88 -0.40 -20.32 2.52
N ASP A 89 0.02 -20.58 1.29
CA ASP A 89 1.38 -21.04 1.02
C ASP A 89 2.40 -19.90 1.22
N GLU A 90 3.43 -20.15 2.02
CA GLU A 90 4.44 -19.14 2.41
C GLU A 90 5.30 -18.67 1.22
N GLU A 91 5.68 -19.59 0.32
CA GLU A 91 6.49 -19.26 -0.85
C GLU A 91 5.71 -18.36 -1.82
N MET A 92 4.42 -18.67 -2.01
CA MET A 92 3.50 -17.86 -2.80
C MET A 92 3.37 -16.45 -2.21
N MET A 93 3.18 -16.35 -0.90
CA MET A 93 3.04 -15.08 -0.18
C MET A 93 4.30 -14.22 -0.22
N ALA A 94 5.47 -14.84 -0.08
CA ALA A 94 6.73 -14.12 -0.09
C ALA A 94 7.08 -13.61 -1.49
N HIS A 95 6.84 -14.41 -2.55
CA HIS A 95 7.51 -14.18 -3.83
C HIS A 95 6.61 -14.16 -5.06
N LYS A 96 5.38 -14.68 -5.03
CA LYS A 96 4.61 -14.95 -6.25
C LYS A 96 3.30 -14.20 -6.37
N VAL A 97 2.76 -13.67 -5.28
CA VAL A 97 1.46 -13.02 -5.25
C VAL A 97 1.59 -11.52 -4.97
N GLY A 98 0.80 -10.72 -5.69
CA GLY A 98 0.66 -9.29 -5.48
C GLY A 98 1.79 -8.48 -6.09
N SER A 99 1.42 -7.45 -6.85
CA SER A 99 2.35 -6.40 -7.26
C SER A 99 2.87 -5.62 -6.06
N CYS A 100 4.09 -5.09 -6.15
CA CYS A 100 4.66 -4.16 -5.18
C CYS A 100 5.50 -3.11 -5.92
N LEU A 101 5.75 -1.97 -5.27
CA LEU A 101 6.56 -0.91 -5.86
C LEU A 101 8.05 -1.30 -5.91
N GLU A 102 8.75 -0.89 -6.98
CA GLU A 102 10.20 -1.05 -7.07
C GLU A 102 10.90 0.05 -6.26
N GLY A 103 11.40 -0.31 -5.08
CA GLY A 103 11.96 0.66 -4.14
C GLY A 103 13.23 1.34 -4.63
N ASN A 104 14.03 0.72 -5.51
CA ASN A 104 15.26 1.35 -6.03
C ASN A 104 15.01 2.22 -7.28
N ASP A 105 13.77 2.34 -7.74
CA ASP A 105 13.46 3.15 -8.92
C ASP A 105 13.47 4.66 -8.57
N GLU A 106 14.57 5.34 -8.88
CA GLU A 106 14.75 6.76 -8.56
C GLU A 106 13.62 7.66 -9.12
N PRO A 107 13.19 7.53 -10.39
CA PRO A 107 11.98 8.19 -10.89
C PRO A 107 10.74 8.01 -10.01
N LEU A 108 10.52 6.82 -9.44
CA LEU A 108 9.36 6.56 -8.59
C LEU A 108 9.47 7.34 -7.29
N LEU A 109 10.63 7.31 -6.65
CA LEU A 109 10.88 8.03 -5.41
C LEU A 109 10.80 9.56 -5.58
N ASN A 110 11.26 10.06 -6.72
CA ASN A 110 11.12 11.48 -7.07
C ASN A 110 9.65 11.86 -7.24
N TRP A 111 8.89 11.08 -8.02
CA TRP A 111 7.46 11.31 -8.19
C TRP A 111 6.69 11.25 -6.86
N ILE A 112 6.97 10.27 -5.99
CA ILE A 112 6.37 10.19 -4.66
C ILE A 112 6.63 11.49 -3.89
N SER A 113 7.87 12.00 -3.92
CA SER A 113 8.24 13.26 -3.25
C SER A 113 7.50 14.48 -3.80
N GLU A 114 7.28 14.52 -5.11
CA GLU A 114 6.73 15.69 -5.83
C GLU A 114 5.19 15.69 -5.88
N SER A 115 4.56 14.52 -5.84
CA SER A 115 3.11 14.35 -5.95
C SER A 115 2.32 15.02 -4.82
N GLY A 116 2.94 15.19 -3.65
CA GLY A 116 2.29 15.74 -2.46
C GLY A 116 1.34 14.78 -1.77
N ILE A 117 1.33 13.49 -2.14
CA ILE A 117 0.61 12.45 -1.38
C ILE A 117 1.17 12.36 0.04
N VAL A 118 0.31 12.03 1.00
CA VAL A 118 0.69 11.90 2.42
C VAL A 118 0.70 10.45 2.89
N ALA A 119 0.11 9.54 2.10
CA ALA A 119 0.15 8.12 2.38
C ALA A 119 0.11 7.26 1.12
N ILE A 120 0.75 6.10 1.20
CA ILE A 120 0.57 4.97 0.26
C ILE A 120 -0.04 3.82 1.04
N VAL A 121 -1.14 3.26 0.55
CA VAL A 121 -1.87 2.16 1.18
C VAL A 121 -1.94 1.01 0.19
N SER A 122 -1.70 -0.22 0.65
CA SER A 122 -1.71 -1.42 -0.18
C SER A 122 -2.42 -2.58 0.52
N ASP A 123 -2.97 -3.50 -0.28
CA ASP A 123 -3.41 -4.81 0.20
C ASP A 123 -2.28 -5.83 0.32
N ALA A 124 -1.07 -5.50 -0.14
CA ALA A 124 0.12 -6.33 -0.01
C ALA A 124 0.67 -6.37 1.43
N SER A 125 1.50 -7.38 1.71
CA SER A 125 2.25 -7.50 2.97
C SER A 125 3.30 -6.41 3.16
N ALA A 126 3.81 -5.85 2.06
CA ALA A 126 4.64 -4.66 2.06
C ALA A 126 4.32 -3.80 0.83
N VAL A 127 4.40 -2.47 0.95
CA VAL A 127 4.19 -1.57 -0.20
C VAL A 127 5.26 -1.70 -1.29
N GLU A 128 6.46 -2.17 -0.92
CA GLU A 128 7.59 -2.42 -1.81
C GLU A 128 8.08 -3.86 -1.71
N GLN A 129 8.94 -4.28 -2.64
CA GLN A 129 9.61 -5.57 -2.53
C GLN A 129 10.62 -5.56 -1.38
N PHE A 130 10.47 -6.51 -0.45
CA PHE A 130 11.50 -6.84 0.51
C PHE A 130 12.56 -7.74 -0.13
N ASP A 131 13.84 -7.32 -0.12
CA ASP A 131 14.93 -8.14 -0.64
C ASP A 131 15.36 -9.19 0.41
N THR A 132 14.86 -10.42 0.23
CA THR A 132 15.18 -11.56 1.11
C THR A 132 16.59 -12.09 0.96
N SER A 133 17.38 -11.60 -0.02
CA SER A 133 18.80 -11.91 -0.10
C SER A 133 19.63 -11.15 0.94
N PHE A 134 19.01 -10.17 1.63
CA PHE A 134 19.67 -9.26 2.57
C PHE A 134 20.85 -8.49 1.94
N GLN A 135 20.89 -8.40 0.62
CA GLN A 135 21.87 -7.59 -0.09
C GLN A 135 21.38 -6.16 -0.19
N VAL A 136 22.12 -5.26 0.44
CA VAL A 136 21.88 -3.82 0.37
C VAL A 136 22.33 -3.33 -1.00
N LYS A 137 21.38 -3.00 -1.88
CA LYS A 137 21.62 -2.55 -3.26
C LYS A 137 21.81 -1.03 -3.39
N SER A 138 21.48 -0.28 -2.35
CA SER A 138 21.62 1.18 -2.27
C SER A 138 21.95 1.62 -0.84
N ASP A 139 22.32 2.87 -0.63
CA ASP A 139 22.51 3.46 0.69
C ASP A 139 21.22 3.56 1.54
N ARG A 140 20.09 3.12 0.99
CA ARG A 140 18.74 3.16 1.59
C ARG A 140 18.33 1.83 2.24
N GLY A 141 19.27 0.92 2.42
CA GLY A 141 19.06 -0.34 3.13
C GLY A 141 18.30 -1.39 2.32
N LEU A 142 17.56 -2.25 3.01
CA LEU A 142 16.81 -3.38 2.43
C LEU A 142 15.43 -2.97 1.89
N MET A 143 14.95 -1.80 2.29
CA MET A 143 13.62 -1.26 1.96
C MET A 143 13.74 0.23 1.59
N PRO A 144 14.25 0.53 0.38
CA PRO A 144 14.54 1.89 -0.03
C PRO A 144 13.32 2.81 -0.07
N LEU A 145 12.14 2.30 -0.40
CA LEU A 145 10.91 3.10 -0.43
C LEU A 145 10.41 3.39 1.00
N HIS A 146 10.55 2.46 1.94
CA HIS A 146 10.26 2.70 3.36
C HIS A 146 11.17 3.78 3.92
N ASP A 147 12.48 3.71 3.67
CA ASP A 147 13.42 4.74 4.10
C ASP A 147 13.02 6.11 3.54
N HIS A 148 12.74 6.15 2.24
CA HIS A 148 12.35 7.36 1.55
C HIS A 148 11.04 7.95 2.09
N CYS A 149 10.00 7.13 2.25
CA CYS A 149 8.69 7.58 2.71
C CYS A 149 8.71 7.98 4.18
N LEU A 150 9.08 7.07 5.08
CA LEU A 150 8.93 7.24 6.52
C LEU A 150 9.96 8.22 7.10
N PHE A 151 11.24 8.07 6.75
CA PHE A 151 12.31 8.83 7.40
C PHE A 151 12.68 10.11 6.67
N ARG A 152 12.61 10.14 5.33
CA ARG A 152 13.04 11.32 4.55
C ARG A 152 11.90 12.26 4.20
N ARG A 153 10.69 11.75 4.00
CA ARG A 153 9.55 12.54 3.51
C ARG A 153 8.38 12.67 4.48
N GLY A 154 8.29 11.81 5.49
CA GLY A 154 7.14 11.77 6.40
C GLY A 154 5.84 11.34 5.71
N ILE A 155 5.93 10.46 4.70
CA ILE A 155 4.80 9.85 3.99
C ILE A 155 4.47 8.54 4.69
N HIS A 156 3.22 8.36 5.07
CA HIS A 156 2.75 7.17 5.79
C HIS A 156 2.59 5.96 4.87
N LEU A 157 2.79 4.77 5.42
CA LEU A 157 2.58 3.50 4.73
C LEU A 157 1.48 2.70 5.44
N GLY A 158 0.53 2.20 4.66
CA GLY A 158 -0.54 1.33 5.14
C GLY A 158 -0.50 -0.01 4.41
N GLU A 159 -0.43 -1.11 5.15
CA GLU A 159 -0.22 -2.45 4.59
C GLU A 159 -1.30 -3.42 5.07
N MET A 160 -1.51 -4.48 4.29
CA MET A 160 -2.48 -5.54 4.58
C MET A 160 -3.94 -5.05 4.69
N PHE A 161 -4.31 -4.02 3.94
CA PHE A 161 -5.70 -3.59 3.82
C PHE A 161 -6.49 -4.52 2.89
N TYR A 162 -7.70 -4.93 3.25
CA TYR A 162 -8.57 -5.65 2.34
C TYR A 162 -9.29 -4.69 1.40
N LEU A 163 -8.77 -4.56 0.17
CA LEU A 163 -9.24 -3.56 -0.81
C LEU A 163 -10.18 -4.13 -1.89
N THR A 164 -10.42 -5.44 -1.91
CA THR A 164 -11.15 -6.15 -2.98
C THR A 164 -12.51 -5.54 -3.29
N ASP A 165 -13.40 -5.45 -2.29
CA ASP A 165 -14.77 -4.94 -2.47
C ASP A 165 -14.77 -3.49 -2.98
N LEU A 166 -13.82 -2.68 -2.50
CA LEU A 166 -13.67 -1.29 -2.95
C LEU A 166 -13.17 -1.23 -4.39
N ALA A 167 -12.15 -2.01 -4.73
CA ALA A 167 -11.58 -2.06 -6.07
C ALA A 167 -12.62 -2.52 -7.10
N GLU A 168 -13.36 -3.59 -6.82
CA GLU A 168 -14.42 -4.10 -7.69
C GLU A 168 -15.56 -3.10 -7.89
N HIS A 169 -15.98 -2.44 -6.81
CA HIS A 169 -17.01 -1.40 -6.89
C HIS A 169 -16.56 -0.22 -7.75
N LEU A 170 -15.39 0.35 -7.44
CA LEU A 170 -14.79 1.48 -8.14
C LEU A 170 -14.56 1.18 -9.63
N TRP A 171 -14.11 -0.03 -9.94
CA TRP A 171 -13.97 -0.51 -11.31
C TRP A 171 -15.31 -0.52 -12.07
N THR A 172 -16.35 -1.06 -11.44
CA THR A 172 -17.70 -1.15 -12.04
C THR A 172 -18.29 0.22 -12.34
N VAL A 173 -18.11 1.19 -11.43
CA VAL A 173 -18.65 2.56 -11.59
C VAL A 173 -17.68 3.49 -12.33
N LYS A 174 -16.53 3.00 -12.79
CA LYS A 174 -15.49 3.76 -13.51
C LYS A 174 -15.02 5.00 -12.74
N ARG A 175 -14.79 4.86 -11.43
CA ARG A 175 -14.25 5.91 -10.56
C ARG A 175 -13.03 5.38 -9.82
N SER A 176 -12.10 6.25 -9.48
CA SER A 176 -10.99 5.95 -8.55
C SER A 176 -11.12 6.70 -7.23
N ALA A 177 -11.75 7.88 -7.28
CA ALA A 177 -11.91 8.79 -6.16
C ALA A 177 -12.98 8.32 -5.17
N HIS A 178 -12.62 8.28 -3.90
CA HIS A 178 -13.48 7.93 -2.77
C HIS A 178 -13.02 8.68 -1.51
N LEU A 179 -13.81 8.60 -0.43
CA LEU A 179 -13.39 9.03 0.91
C LEU A 179 -12.92 7.81 1.70
N PHE A 180 -11.74 7.89 2.29
CA PHE A 180 -11.09 6.88 3.10
C PHE A 180 -10.86 7.45 4.50
N THR A 181 -11.30 6.70 5.50
CA THR A 181 -11.10 7.05 6.91
C THR A 181 -10.54 5.83 7.61
N GLY A 182 -9.42 5.99 8.31
CA GLY A 182 -8.75 4.89 9.00
C GLY A 182 -8.03 5.42 10.22
N PRO A 183 -8.75 5.89 11.25
CA PRO A 183 -8.11 6.45 12.43
C PRO A 183 -7.28 5.38 13.13
N ALA A 184 -6.06 5.76 13.48
CA ALA A 184 -5.16 4.95 14.28
C ALA A 184 -5.69 4.80 15.72
N LEU A 185 -5.38 3.66 16.35
CA LEU A 185 -5.42 3.61 17.81
C LEU A 185 -4.35 4.53 18.38
N ARG A 186 -4.73 5.28 19.42
CA ARG A 186 -3.83 6.15 20.18
C ARG A 186 -2.94 5.31 21.09
N LEU A 187 -1.83 4.82 20.55
CA LEU A 187 -0.86 3.98 21.24
C LEU A 187 0.43 4.79 21.45
N THR A 188 0.58 5.38 22.63
CA THR A 188 1.74 6.23 22.94
C THR A 188 3.04 5.46 22.79
N GLY A 189 3.97 5.99 21.98
CA GLY A 189 5.27 5.37 21.69
C GLY A 189 5.23 4.27 20.63
N ALA A 190 4.06 3.92 20.09
CA ALA A 190 3.96 2.92 19.03
C ALA A 190 4.44 3.47 17.68
N ALA A 191 5.14 2.60 16.95
CA ALA A 191 5.62 2.81 15.57
C ALA A 191 4.48 2.82 14.53
N GLY A 192 3.42 2.08 14.82
CA GLY A 192 2.30 1.84 13.92
C GLY A 192 1.05 1.49 14.72
N SER A 193 -0.06 1.33 14.03
CA SER A 193 -1.34 1.02 14.66
C SER A 193 -2.24 0.26 13.68
N PRO A 194 -2.95 -0.78 14.11
CA PRO A 194 -4.01 -1.34 13.28
C PRO A 194 -5.11 -0.29 13.07
N ALA A 195 -5.73 -0.32 11.90
CA ALA A 195 -6.81 0.60 11.54
C ALA A 195 -8.05 -0.18 11.08
N THR A 196 -9.21 0.22 11.60
CA THR A 196 -10.49 -0.22 11.02
C THR A 196 -10.92 0.81 9.99
N ALA A 197 -10.36 0.70 8.79
CA ALA A 197 -10.62 1.68 7.74
C ALA A 197 -11.99 1.49 7.08
N VAL A 198 -12.56 2.58 6.61
CA VAL A 198 -13.84 2.63 5.93
C VAL A 198 -13.71 3.52 4.72
N ALA A 199 -14.21 3.01 3.58
CA ALA A 199 -14.31 3.77 2.35
C ALA A 199 -15.78 4.14 2.06
N THR A 200 -15.99 5.39 1.64
CA THR A 200 -17.28 5.92 1.19
C THR A 200 -17.17 6.28 -0.29
N VAL A 201 -18.07 5.70 -1.10
CA VAL A 201 -18.07 5.73 -2.57
C VAL A 201 -19.36 6.34 -3.10
#